data_AF-A0A2T5H5A3-F1
#
_entry.id   AF-A0A2T5H5A3-F1
#
_cell.length_a   1.000
_cell.length_b   1.000
_cell.length_c   1.000
_cell.angle_alpha   90.00
_cell.angle_beta   90.00
_cell.angle_gamma   90.00
#
_symmetry.space_group_name_H-M   'P 1'
#
loop_
_entity.id
_entity.type
_entity.pdbx_description
1 polymer ?
#
loop_
_entity_poly.entity_id
_entity_poly.type
_entity_poly.pdbx_seq_one_letter_code
_entity_poly.pdbx_strand_id
1 'polypeptide(L)' 'MSLLTPVILCGGSGTRLWPLSRRSYPKQFVPLMG' A
#
# COMPACT_ATOMS: atom_id res chain seq x y z
N MET A 1 4.27 25.47 -20.09
CA MET A 1 3.43 24.26 -19.95
C MET A 1 3.86 23.53 -18.69
N SER A 2 2.99 23.32 -17.70
CA SER A 2 3.36 22.55 -16.50
C SER A 2 3.14 21.06 -16.75
N LEU A 3 4.13 20.23 -16.40
CA LEU A 3 4.04 18.78 -16.47
C LEU A 3 3.31 18.24 -15.23
N LEU A 4 2.23 17.50 -15.45
CA LEU A 4 1.54 16.78 -14.37
C LEU A 4 2.44 15.66 -13.87
N THR A 5 2.72 15.66 -12.57
CA THR A 5 3.49 14.60 -11.91
C THR A 5 2.55 13.75 -11.05
N PRO A 6 2.25 12.51 -11.45
CA PRO A 6 1.44 11.62 -10.62
C PRO A 6 2.23 11.21 -9.38
N VAL A 7 1.60 11.29 -8.22
CA VAL A 7 2.17 10.86 -6.93
C VAL A 7 1.25 9.82 -6.31
N ILE A 8 1.83 8.68 -5.92
CA ILE A 8 1.11 7.65 -5.17
C ILE A 8 1.57 7.72 -3.72
N LEU A 9 0.64 8.00 -2.82
CA LEU A 9 0.90 7.93 -1.38
C LEU A 9 0.71 6.49 -0.90
N CYS A 10 1.83 5.82 -0.63
CA CYS A 10 1.86 4.44 -0.13
C CYS A 10 2.31 4.41 1.34
N GLY A 11 1.41 3.99 2.24
CA GLY A 11 1.69 3.85 3.66
C GLY A 11 0.45 3.49 4.49
N GLY A 12 0.59 3.54 5.82
CA GLY A 12 -0.44 3.17 6.80
C GLY A 12 -0.28 1.73 7.34
N SER A 13 -0.83 1.48 8.53
CA SER A 13 -0.62 0.22 9.28
C SER A 13 -1.33 -1.01 8.70
N GLY A 14 -2.38 -0.82 7.90
CA GLY A 14 -3.11 -1.91 7.25
C GLY A 14 -3.85 -2.84 8.22
N THR A 15 -4.26 -2.36 9.40
CA THR A 15 -4.88 -3.18 10.46
C THR A 15 -6.13 -3.94 10.01
N ARG A 16 -6.90 -3.42 9.04
CA ARG A 16 -8.08 -4.12 8.47
C ARG A 16 -7.73 -5.38 7.68
N LEU A 17 -6.49 -5.48 7.21
CA LEU A 17 -5.98 -6.64 6.47
C LEU A 17 -5.17 -7.57 7.37
N TRP A 18 -5.21 -7.40 8.70
CA TRP A 18 -4.60 -8.38 9.59
C TRP A 18 -5.29 -9.74 9.42
N PRO A 19 -4.56 -10.88 9.39
CA PRO A 19 -3.13 -11.05 9.64
C PRO A 19 -2.22 -10.92 8.40
N LEU A 20 -2.76 -10.59 7.23
CA LEU A 20 -1.99 -10.46 5.99
C LEU A 20 -1.03 -9.26 6.05
N SER A 21 -1.51 -8.10 6.54
CA SER A 21 -0.66 -6.92 6.76
C SER A 21 -0.07 -6.91 8.17
N ARG A 22 1.25 -6.78 8.26
CA ARG A 22 2.03 -6.66 9.52
C ARG A 22 3.28 -5.81 9.27
N ARG A 23 4.01 -5.42 10.33
CA ARG A 23 5.20 -4.55 10.19
C ARG A 23 6.22 -5.08 9.16
N SER A 24 6.45 -6.39 9.14
CA SER A 24 7.34 -7.06 8.19
C SER A 24 6.70 -7.38 6.82
N TYR A 25 5.38 -7.27 6.69
CA TYR A 25 4.64 -7.52 5.43
C TYR A 25 3.65 -6.39 5.19
N PRO A 26 4.09 -5.27 4.57
CA PRO A 26 3.27 -4.09 4.35
C PRO A 26 2.09 -4.33 3.39
N LYS A 27 0.95 -3.69 3.65
CA LYS A 27 -0.29 -3.86 2.87
C LYS A 27 -0.14 -3.63 1.36
N GLN A 28 0.72 -2.70 0.95
CA GLN A 28 0.91 -2.38 -0.47
C GLN A 28 1.55 -3.51 -1.29
N PHE A 29 2.11 -4.52 -0.62
CA PHE A 29 2.72 -5.69 -1.28
C PHE A 29 1.91 -6.97 -1.07
N VAL A 30 0.73 -6.90 -0.46
CA VAL A 30 -0.15 -8.05 -0.28
C VAL A 30 -0.82 -8.38 -1.62
N PRO A 31 -0.74 -9.62 -2.12
CA PRO A 31 -1.48 -10.04 -3.30
C PRO A 31 -2.96 -10.16 -2.95
N LEU A 32 -3.73 -9.08 -3.19
CA LEU A 32 -5.17 -9.05 -2.89
C LEU A 32 -6.00 -9.83 -3.90
N MET A 33 -5.47 -10.01 -5.12
CA MET A 33 -6.04 -10.88 -6.13
C MET A 33 -4.97 -11.87 -6.54
N GLY A 34 -5.33 -13.16 -6.53
CA GLY A 34 -4.54 -14.25 -7.12
C GLY A 34 -4.82 -14.35 -8.61
#